data_AF-A0A920MQK0-F1
#
_entry.id   AF-A0A920MQK0-F1
#
_cell.length_a   1.000
_cell.length_b   1.000
_cell.length_c   1.000
_cell.angle_alpha   90.00
_cell.angle_beta   90.00
_cell.angle_gamma   90.00
#
_symmetry.space_group_name_H-M   'P 1'
#
loop_
_entity.id
_entity.type
_entity.pdbx_description
1 polymer ?
#
loop_
_entity_poly.entity_id
_entity_poly.type
_entity_poly.pdbx_seq_one_letter_code
_entity_poly.pdbx_strand_id
1 'polypeptide(L)' 'MALNKINEGEFFGLLGPNGAGKTTNINILTGLVFRDKGSTEIFGKDTVNDFRFTRSKIGIAAQEFFC' A
#
# COMPACT_ATOMS: atom_id res chain seq x y z
N MET A 1 -11.90 -3.41 -9.04
CA MET A 1 -11.77 -2.90 -7.66
C MET A 1 -11.78 -1.39 -7.76
N ALA A 2 -12.95 -0.75 -7.74
CA ALA A 2 -13.07 0.69 -7.89
C ALA A 2 -12.86 1.33 -6.52
N LEU A 3 -11.76 2.08 -6.35
CA LEU A 3 -11.54 2.87 -5.15
C LEU A 3 -12.26 4.21 -5.34
N ASN A 4 -13.39 4.37 -4.66
CA ASN A 4 -13.90 5.70 -4.36
C ASN A 4 -12.86 6.40 -3.48
N LYS A 5 -12.66 7.71 -3.69
CA LYS A 5 -11.78 8.53 -2.86
C LYS A 5 -12.08 8.27 -1.38
N ILE A 6 -11.03 8.10 -0.59
CA ILE A 6 -11.10 7.92 0.87
C ILE A 6 -10.72 9.26 1.48
N ASN A 7 -11.58 9.80 2.32
CA ASN A 7 -11.34 11.08 2.96
C ASN A 7 -10.36 10.92 4.12
N GLU A 8 -9.73 12.03 4.49
CA GLU A 8 -8.84 12.05 5.66
C GLU A 8 -9.62 11.66 6.92
N GLY A 9 -9.03 10.77 7.73
CA GLY A 9 -9.65 10.24 8.95
C GLY A 9 -10.58 9.04 8.73
N GLU A 10 -10.82 8.61 7.49
CA GLU A 10 -11.63 7.42 7.21
C GLU A 10 -10.80 6.13 7.31
N PHE A 11 -11.45 5.07 7.80
CA PHE A 11 -10.90 3.72 7.79
C PHE A 11 -11.29 3.00 6.50
N PHE A 12 -10.33 2.33 5.88
CA PHE A 12 -10.54 1.55 4.67
C PHE A 12 -10.17 0.08 4.86
N GLY A 13 -11.07 -0.80 4.43
CA GLY A 13 -10.85 -2.23 4.39
C GLY A 13 -10.71 -2.73 2.95
N LEU A 14 -9.59 -3.40 2.64
CA LEU A 14 -9.41 -4.10 1.37
C LEU A 14 -9.88 -5.56 1.52
N LEU A 15 -11.05 -5.89 0.98
CA LEU A 15 -11.66 -7.23 1.06
C LEU A 15 -11.67 -7.94 -0.29
N GLY A 16 -11.50 -9.26 -0.30
CA GLY A 16 -11.48 -10.08 -1.51
C GLY A 16 -10.96 -11.49 -1.25
N PRO A 17 -11.06 -12.42 -2.21
CA PRO A 17 -10.59 -13.80 -2.05
C PRO A 17 -9.06 -13.89 -1.93
N ASN A 18 -8.56 -15.05 -1.50
CA ASN A 18 -7.12 -15.33 -1.49
C ASN A 18 -6.59 -15.29 -2.94
N GLY A 19 -5.43 -14.68 -3.14
CA GLY A 19 -4.87 -14.46 -4.47
C GLY A 19 -5.41 -13.23 -5.22
N ALA A 20 -6.38 -12.48 -4.67
CA ALA A 20 -6.88 -11.24 -5.31
C ALA A 20 -5.87 -10.07 -5.34
N GLY A 21 -4.63 -10.26 -4.86
CA GLY A 21 -3.58 -9.25 -4.88
C GLY A 21 -3.64 -8.22 -3.74
N LYS A 22 -4.40 -8.46 -2.67
CA LYS A 22 -4.54 -7.52 -1.53
C LYS A 22 -3.20 -7.24 -0.85
N THR A 23 -2.52 -8.31 -0.42
CA THR A 23 -1.20 -8.21 0.21
C THR A 23 -0.17 -7.62 -0.76
N THR A 24 -0.21 -8.02 -2.03
CA THR A 24 0.66 -7.45 -3.07
C THR A 24 0.47 -5.94 -3.20
N ASN A 25 -0.78 -5.45 -3.23
CA ASN A 25 -1.07 -4.01 -3.30
C ASN A 25 -0.56 -3.26 -2.07
N ILE A 26 -0.79 -3.80 -0.87
CA ILE A 26 -0.28 -3.20 0.37
C ILE A 26 1.26 -3.17 0.34
N ASN A 27 1.90 -4.26 -0.09
CA ASN A 27 3.36 -4.36 -0.20
C ASN A 27 3.93 -3.38 -1.24
N ILE A 28 3.23 -3.13 -2.34
CA ILE A 28 3.64 -2.12 -3.32
C ILE A 28 3.56 -0.72 -2.74
N LEU A 29 2.43 -0.35 -2.12
CA LEU A 29 2.23 0.98 -1.52
C LEU A 29 3.25 1.26 -0.42
N THR A 30 3.60 0.23 0.35
CA THR A 30 4.58 0.31 1.42
C THR A 30 6.03 0.18 0.94
N GLY A 31 6.23 -0.10 -0.34
CA GLY A 31 7.54 -0.27 -0.94
C GLY A 31 8.27 -1.55 -0.54
N LEU A 32 7.58 -2.56 0.00
CA LEU A 32 8.12 -3.91 0.25
C LEU A 32 8.30 -4.71 -1.06
N VAL A 33 7.49 -4.41 -2.08
CA VAL A 33 7.55 -5.03 -3.40
C VAL A 33 7.51 -3.93 -4.46
N PHE A 34 8.29 -4.08 -5.53
CA PHE A 34 8.19 -3.17 -6.68
C PHE A 34 6.99 -3.53 -7.55
N ARG A 35 6.26 -2.50 -8.00
CA ARG A 35 5.22 -2.65 -9.02
C ARG A 35 5.84 -2.96 -10.39
N ASP A 36 5.19 -3.81 -11.18
CA ASP A 36 5.64 -4.10 -12.55
C ASP A 36 5.29 -2.98 -13.52
N LYS A 37 4.14 -2.31 -13.33
CA LYS A 37 3.59 -1.26 -14.21
C LYS A 37 2.79 -0.23 -13.41
N GLY A 38 2.40 0.88 -14.05
CA GLY A 38 1.53 1.92 -13.47
C GLY A 38 2.28 3.01 -12.72
N SER A 39 1.66 3.61 -11.71
CA SER A 39 2.26 4.54 -10.75
C SER A 39 1.62 4.40 -9.38
N THR A 40 2.37 4.74 -8.34
CA THR A 40 1.92 4.69 -6.94
C THR A 40 2.56 5.84 -6.18
N GLU A 41 1.73 6.67 -5.56
CA GLU A 41 2.15 7.89 -4.89
C GLU A 41 1.63 7.95 -3.46
N ILE A 42 2.42 8.57 -2.58
CA ILE A 42 2.08 8.82 -1.19
C ILE A 42 2.38 10.28 -0.88
N PHE A 43 1.37 11.03 -0.45
CA PHE A 43 1.44 12.49 -0.27
C PHE A 43 2.05 13.20 -1.50
N GLY A 44 1.69 12.76 -2.72
CA GLY A 44 2.17 13.33 -3.99
C GLY A 44 3.62 12.98 -4.35
N LYS A 45 4.22 11.99 -3.70
CA LYS A 45 5.59 11.51 -3.96
C LYS A 45 5.58 10.08 -4.47
N ASP A 46 6.39 9.79 -5.50
CA ASP A 46 6.41 8.45 -6.08
C ASP A 46 7.07 7.47 -5.11
N THR A 47 6.40 6.35 -4.89
CA THR A 47 6.81 5.33 -3.92
C THR A 47 8.14 4.64 -4.25
N VAL A 48 8.61 4.71 -5.50
CA VAL A 48 9.89 4.14 -5.96
C VAL A 48 10.99 5.21 -5.94
N ASN A 49 10.76 6.36 -6.57
CA ASN A 49 11.77 7.42 -6.69
C ASN A 49 12.02 8.16 -5.37
N ASP A 50 10.96 8.40 -4.58
CA ASP A 50 11.01 9.11 -3.31
C ASP A 50 10.86 8.15 -2.10
N PHE A 51 11.28 6.89 -2.23
CA PHE A 51 11.00 5.81 -1.28
C PHE A 51 11.33 6.13 0.20
N ARG A 52 12.37 6.93 0.45
CA ARG A 52 12.75 7.34 1.81
C ARG A 52 11.67 8.20 2.47
N PHE A 53 11.14 9.17 1.73
CA PHE A 53 10.07 10.04 2.22
C PHE A 53 8.78 9.23 2.39
N THR A 54 8.38 8.48 1.37
CA THR A 54 7.10 7.74 1.40
C THR A 54 7.06 6.70 2.52
N ARG A 55 8.14 5.92 2.72
CA ARG A 55 8.23 4.95 3.82
C ARG A 55 8.20 5.60 5.21
N SER A 56 8.75 6.81 5.37
CA SER A 56 8.68 7.55 6.65
C SER A 56 7.25 7.96 7.04
N LYS A 57 6.31 7.89 6.10
CA LYS A 57 4.91 8.30 6.29
C LYS A 57 3.95 7.13 6.49
N ILE A 58 4.45 5.88 6.48
CA ILE A 58 3.62 4.68 6.60
C ILE A 58 4.14 3.81 7.73
N GLY A 59 3.24 3.40 8.63
CA GLY A 59 3.46 2.27 9.54
C GLY A 59 2.86 1.00 8.96
N ILE A 60 3.55 -0.14 9.09
CA ILE A 60 3.05 -1.45 8.65
C ILE A 60 3.04 -2.37 9.87
N ALA A 61 1.89 -2.97 10.13
CA ALA A 61 1.82 -4.18 10.95
C ALA A 61 1.88 -5.37 9.98
N ALA A 62 3.04 -6.01 9.88
CA ALA A 62 3.21 -7.16 9.01
C ALA A 62 2.31 -8.31 9.48
N GLN A 63 1.70 -9.01 8.52
CA GLN A 63 0.96 -10.23 8.79
C GLN A 63 1.96 -11.37 8.98
N GLU A 64 2.60 -11.46 10.15
CA GLU A 64 3.38 -12.63 10.55
C GLU A 64 2.78 -13.28 11.80
N PHE A 65 2.41 -14.55 11.63
CA PHE A 65 2.14 -15.48 12.73
C PHE A 65 3.48 -15.94 13.30
N PHE A 66 4.06 -15.23 14.26
CA PHE A 66 5.12 -15.82 15.08
C PHE A 66 5.05 -15.37 16.55
N CYS A 67 4.96 -16.41 17.39
CA CYS A 67 4.72 -16.53 18.84
C CYS A 67 3.32 -16.19 19.34
#